data_AF-A0AAD6FBN1-F1
#
_entry.id   AF-A0AAD6FBN1-F1
#
_cell.length_a   1.000
_cell.length_b   1.000
_cell.length_c   1.000
_cell.angle_alpha   90.00
_cell.angle_beta   90.00
_cell.angle_gamma   90.00
#
_symmetry.space_group_name_H-M   'P 1'
#
loop_
_entity.id
_entity.type
_entity.pdbx_description
1 polymer ?
#
loop_
_entity_poly.entity_id
_entity_poly.type
_entity_poly.pdbx_seq_one_letter_code
_entity_poly.pdbx_strand_id
1 'polypeptide(L)'
;SKDIGVQMHEELVKVTNELYTVMKTYHMYHTESISAESKLKEAEKQEEKHSGKANDIGSSLLRYGHDERPQRRSSVKKMEKMKEKRQAKYSENKLKCTKARNDYLLNLAATNALVAKYYIHDVSDMIDCCDLGFHASLARTLRTYLSGGV
;
A
#
# COMPACT_ATOMS: atom_id res chain seq x y z
N SER A 1 36.58 3.77 -5.96
CA SER A 1 35.51 4.77 -6.11
C SER A 1 34.43 4.34 -7.10
N LYS A 2 34.77 3.96 -8.34
CA LYS A 2 33.78 3.51 -9.35
C LYS A 2 32.88 2.35 -8.89
N ASP A 3 33.45 1.26 -8.40
CA ASP A 3 32.67 0.07 -8.03
C ASP A 3 31.72 0.32 -6.85
N ILE A 4 32.16 1.14 -5.89
CA ILE A 4 31.35 1.60 -4.77
C ILE A 4 30.15 2.41 -5.29
N GLY A 5 30.38 3.34 -6.22
CA GLY A 5 29.31 4.13 -6.81
C GLY A 5 28.29 3.30 -7.61
N VAL A 6 28.76 2.29 -8.33
CA VAL A 6 27.89 1.32 -9.03
C VAL A 6 27.02 0.58 -8.01
N GLN A 7 27.63 0.05 -6.94
CA GLN A 7 26.90 -0.69 -5.90
C GLN A 7 25.79 0.16 -5.25
N MET A 8 26.07 1.42 -4.94
CA MET A 8 25.09 2.33 -4.33
C MET A 8 23.93 2.64 -5.28
N HIS A 9 24.23 2.81 -6.56
CA HIS A 9 23.21 3.02 -7.58
C HIS A 9 22.34 1.78 -7.77
N GLU A 10 22.93 0.59 -7.79
CA GLU A 10 22.21 -0.69 -7.85
C GLU A 10 21.27 -0.88 -6.65
N GLU A 11 21.72 -0.51 -5.45
CA GLU A 11 20.89 -0.53 -4.25
C GLU A 11 19.68 0.41 -4.37
N LEU A 12 19.89 1.62 -4.89
CA LEU A 12 18.83 2.61 -5.12
C LEU A 12 17.77 2.09 -6.11
N VAL A 13 18.22 1.48 -7.21
CA VAL A 13 17.33 0.87 -8.21
C VAL A 13 16.55 -0.28 -7.59
N LYS A 14 17.22 -1.14 -6.81
CA LYS A 14 16.59 -2.27 -6.13
C LYS A 14 15.46 -1.81 -5.20
N VAL A 15 15.73 -0.88 -4.27
CA VAL A 15 14.70 -0.44 -3.31
C VAL A 15 13.54 0.27 -4.00
N THR A 16 13.79 0.94 -5.13
CA THR A 16 12.75 1.62 -5.92
C THR A 16 11.84 0.60 -6.61
N ASN A 17 12.41 -0.48 -7.14
CA ASN A 17 11.65 -1.58 -7.74
C ASN A 17 10.83 -2.37 -6.70
N GLU A 18 11.40 -2.58 -5.51
CA GLU A 18 10.70 -3.18 -4.38
C GLU A 18 9.50 -2.31 -3.95
N LEU A 19 9.71 -1.00 -3.78
CA LEU A 19 8.64 -0.04 -3.47
C LEU A 19 7.51 -0.09 -4.50
N TYR A 20 7.84 -0.11 -5.78
CA TYR A 20 6.84 -0.22 -6.86
C TYR A 20 5.99 -1.49 -6.72
N THR A 21 6.62 -2.62 -6.41
CA THR A 21 5.94 -3.92 -6.24
C THR A 21 5.00 -3.90 -5.04
N VAL A 22 5.47 -3.39 -3.89
CA VAL A 22 4.66 -3.28 -2.67
C VAL A 22 3.48 -2.33 -2.87
N MET A 23 3.69 -1.21 -3.56
CA MET A 23 2.64 -0.25 -3.91
C MET A 23 1.54 -0.89 -4.77
N LYS A 24 1.89 -1.69 -5.78
CA LYS A 24 0.89 -2.40 -6.61
C LYS A 24 0.05 -3.36 -5.78
N THR A 25 0.69 -4.11 -4.88
CA THR A 25 -0.01 -5.03 -3.96
C THR A 25 -0.99 -4.28 -3.06
N TYR A 26 -0.58 -3.14 -2.49
CA TYR A 26 -1.47 -2.29 -1.72
C TYR A 26 -2.69 -1.84 -2.55
N HIS A 27 -2.49 -1.29 -3.75
CA HIS A 27 -3.59 -0.84 -4.60
C HIS A 27 -4.55 -1.96 -5.01
N MET A 28 -4.02 -3.16 -5.26
CA MET A 28 -4.83 -4.35 -5.54
C MET A 28 -5.74 -4.67 -4.34
N TYR A 29 -5.19 -4.82 -3.14
CA TYR A 29 -6.00 -5.11 -1.95
C TYR A 29 -6.92 -3.96 -1.54
N HIS A 30 -6.54 -2.72 -1.80
CA HIS A 30 -7.40 -1.56 -1.59
C HIS A 30 -8.64 -1.64 -2.47
N THR A 31 -8.47 -1.95 -3.75
CA THR A 31 -9.57 -2.14 -4.71
C THR A 31 -10.49 -3.30 -4.29
N GLU A 32 -9.91 -4.43 -3.88
CA GLU A 32 -10.68 -5.57 -3.38
C GLU A 32 -11.44 -5.26 -2.09
N SER A 33 -10.86 -4.46 -1.19
CA SER A 33 -11.52 -4.01 0.05
C SER A 33 -12.70 -3.09 -0.26
N ILE A 34 -12.53 -2.12 -1.15
CA ILE A 34 -13.60 -1.21 -1.59
C ILE A 34 -14.74 -2.02 -2.24
N SER A 35 -14.41 -2.96 -3.13
CA SER A 35 -15.42 -3.81 -3.78
C SER A 35 -16.21 -4.64 -2.77
N ALA A 36 -15.55 -5.21 -1.77
CA ALA A 36 -16.21 -5.97 -0.71
C ALA A 36 -17.10 -5.07 0.18
N GLU A 37 -16.66 -3.85 0.48
CA GLU A 37 -17.44 -2.86 1.23
C GLU A 37 -18.72 -2.48 0.49
N SER A 38 -18.63 -2.20 -0.82
CA SER A 38 -19.80 -1.86 -1.64
C SER A 38 -20.83 -3.00 -1.64
N LYS A 39 -20.38 -4.25 -1.81
CA LYS A 39 -21.26 -5.43 -1.78
C LYS A 39 -21.94 -5.62 -0.42
N LEU A 40 -21.25 -5.31 0.68
CA LEU A 40 -21.80 -5.35 2.02
C LEU A 40 -22.89 -4.27 2.20
N LYS A 41 -22.57 -3.01 1.83
CA LYS A 41 -23.52 -1.88 1.89
C LYS A 41 -24.79 -2.13 1.06
N GLU A 42 -24.64 -2.73 -0.12
CA GLU A 42 -25.78 -3.12 -0.95
C GLU A 42 -26.67 -4.18 -0.26
N ALA A 43 -26.07 -5.16 0.42
CA ALA A 43 -26.80 -6.18 1.15
C ALA A 43 -27.54 -5.60 2.38
N GLU A 44 -26.91 -4.65 3.09
CA GLU A 44 -27.53 -3.92 4.20
C GLU A 44 -28.74 -3.10 3.73
N LYS A 45 -28.62 -2.41 2.59
CA LYS A 45 -29.74 -1.65 2.00
C LYS A 45 -30.90 -2.54 1.53
N GLN A 46 -30.62 -3.76 1.09
CA GLN A 46 -31.68 -4.73 0.73
C GLN A 46 -32.44 -5.22 1.97
N GLU A 47 -31.74 -5.42 3.08
CA GLU A 47 -32.34 -5.79 4.37
C GLU A 47 -33.30 -4.70 4.88
N GLU A 48 -32.89 -3.43 4.89
CA GLU A 48 -33.73 -2.30 5.31
C GLU A 48 -35.04 -2.20 4.50
N LYS A 49 -34.98 -2.49 3.19
CA LYS A 49 -36.17 -2.50 2.33
C LYS A 49 -37.10 -3.68 2.62
N HIS A 50 -36.57 -4.82 3.04
CA HIS A 50 -37.37 -6.00 3.38
C HIS A 50 -37.92 -5.95 4.81
N SER A 51 -37.18 -5.40 5.76
CA SER A 51 -37.63 -5.19 7.15
C SER A 51 -38.65 -4.05 7.25
N GLY A 52 -38.45 -2.95 6.51
CA GLY A 52 -39.39 -1.83 6.45
C GLY A 52 -40.79 -2.22 5.93
N LYS A 53 -40.85 -3.12 4.94
CA LYS A 53 -42.14 -3.66 4.42
C LYS A 53 -42.83 -4.64 5.38
N ALA A 54 -42.09 -5.29 6.26
CA ALA A 54 -42.65 -6.22 7.23
C ALA A 54 -43.39 -5.51 8.38
N ASN A 55 -42.89 -4.34 8.80
CA ASN A 55 -43.53 -3.54 9.84
C ASN A 55 -44.83 -2.87 9.38
N ASP A 56 -44.95 -2.50 8.10
CA ASP A 56 -46.14 -1.83 7.57
C ASP A 56 -47.32 -2.80 7.33
N ILE A 57 -47.03 -4.07 7.05
CA ILE A 57 -48.05 -5.11 6.81
C ILE A 57 -48.57 -5.72 8.14
N GLY A 58 -47.84 -5.54 9.24
CA GLY A 58 -48.23 -6.02 10.57
C GLY A 58 -49.60 -5.51 11.06
N SER A 59 -50.04 -4.35 10.54
CA SER A 59 -51.35 -3.78 10.87
C SER A 59 -52.49 -4.25 9.95
N SER A 60 -52.23 -4.87 8.80
CA SER A 60 -53.26 -5.12 7.76
C SER A 60 -53.64 -6.60 7.56
N LEU A 61 -52.88 -7.56 8.13
CA LEU A 61 -53.03 -8.99 7.79
C LEU A 61 -53.59 -9.90 8.89
N LEU A 62 -54.38 -9.40 9.84
CA LEU A 62 -55.15 -10.26 10.76
C LEU A 62 -56.26 -11.09 10.07
N ARG A 63 -56.27 -11.25 8.74
CA ARG A 63 -57.41 -11.86 8.04
C ARG A 63 -57.19 -13.03 7.09
N TYR A 64 -56.00 -13.44 6.63
CA TYR A 64 -55.92 -14.63 5.75
C TYR A 64 -54.54 -15.28 5.70
N GLY A 65 -54.48 -16.61 5.86
CA GLY A 65 -53.36 -17.46 5.41
C GLY A 65 -52.32 -17.87 6.47
N HIS A 66 -52.49 -19.05 7.05
CA HIS A 66 -51.54 -19.70 7.98
C HIS A 66 -50.23 -20.16 7.29
N ASP A 67 -50.12 -20.12 5.96
CA ASP A 67 -49.02 -20.72 5.20
C ASP A 67 -47.80 -19.80 4.92
N GLU A 68 -47.96 -18.48 4.97
CA GLU A 68 -46.87 -17.55 4.59
C GLU A 68 -45.84 -17.27 5.70
N ARG A 69 -46.20 -17.53 6.97
CA ARG A 69 -45.36 -17.18 8.13
C ARG A 69 -44.04 -17.97 8.20
N PRO A 70 -43.99 -19.29 7.93
CA PRO A 70 -42.74 -20.05 7.90
C PRO A 70 -41.79 -19.60 6.77
N GLN A 71 -42.35 -19.30 5.60
CA GLN A 71 -41.62 -18.87 4.40
C GLN A 71 -40.93 -17.50 4.61
N ARG A 72 -41.60 -16.55 5.27
CA ARG A 72 -41.00 -15.23 5.60
C ARG A 72 -39.85 -15.36 6.61
N ARG A 73 -40.02 -16.20 7.64
CA ARG A 73 -38.99 -16.39 8.69
C ARG A 73 -37.72 -17.07 8.15
N SER A 74 -37.84 -17.97 7.16
CA SER A 74 -36.67 -18.61 6.53
C SER A 74 -35.91 -17.67 5.59
N SER A 75 -36.62 -16.79 4.88
CA SER A 75 -36.02 -15.78 3.99
C SER A 75 -35.16 -14.76 4.75
N VAL A 76 -35.65 -14.28 5.90
CA VAL A 76 -34.89 -13.37 6.78
C VAL A 76 -33.60 -14.02 7.28
N LYS A 77 -33.67 -15.26 7.79
CA LYS A 77 -32.49 -16.02 8.22
C LYS A 77 -31.47 -16.22 7.09
N LYS A 78 -31.94 -16.48 5.86
CA LYS A 78 -31.06 -16.61 4.69
C LYS A 78 -30.36 -15.29 4.36
N MET A 79 -31.05 -14.17 4.48
CA MET A 79 -30.50 -12.83 4.26
C MET A 79 -29.44 -12.46 5.32
N GLU A 80 -29.71 -12.72 6.60
CA GLU A 80 -28.75 -12.54 7.70
C GLU A 80 -27.46 -13.34 7.45
N LYS A 81 -27.57 -14.62 7.11
CA LYS A 81 -26.40 -15.47 6.78
C LYS A 81 -25.60 -14.95 5.59
N MET A 82 -26.29 -14.42 4.58
CA MET A 82 -25.65 -13.82 3.40
C MET A 82 -24.94 -12.49 3.73
N LYS A 83 -25.46 -11.70 4.68
CA LYS A 83 -24.82 -10.49 5.19
C LYS A 83 -23.60 -10.83 6.02
N GLU A 84 -23.71 -11.79 6.94
CA GLU A 84 -22.60 -12.26 7.76
C GLU A 84 -21.42 -12.74 6.90
N LYS A 85 -21.71 -13.50 5.83
CA LYS A 85 -20.69 -13.91 4.85
C LYS A 85 -20.00 -12.71 4.17
N ARG A 86 -20.76 -11.66 3.82
CA ARG A 86 -20.20 -10.43 3.22
C ARG A 86 -19.40 -9.61 4.23
N GLN A 87 -19.87 -9.52 5.46
CA GLN A 87 -19.18 -8.85 6.56
C GLN A 87 -17.82 -9.51 6.85
N ALA A 88 -17.79 -10.84 6.91
CA ALA A 88 -16.57 -11.61 7.08
C ALA A 88 -15.60 -11.35 5.93
N LYS A 89 -16.09 -11.35 4.68
CA LYS A 89 -15.25 -11.08 3.50
C LYS A 89 -14.69 -9.66 3.48
N TYR A 90 -15.50 -8.66 3.83
CA TYR A 90 -15.04 -7.28 3.97
C TYR A 90 -13.96 -7.16 5.05
N SER A 91 -14.19 -7.76 6.21
CA SER A 91 -13.24 -7.71 7.34
C SER A 91 -11.90 -8.34 6.97
N GLU A 92 -11.92 -9.48 6.27
CA GLU A 92 -10.71 -10.14 5.74
C GLU A 92 -9.96 -9.23 4.74
N ASN A 93 -10.67 -8.67 3.76
CA ASN A 93 -10.08 -7.81 2.74
C ASN A 93 -9.54 -6.49 3.34
N LYS A 94 -10.24 -5.92 4.30
CA LYS A 94 -9.81 -4.70 5.01
C LYS A 94 -8.55 -4.95 5.81
N LEU A 95 -8.43 -6.11 6.46
CA LEU A 95 -7.21 -6.50 7.16
C LEU A 95 -6.04 -6.67 6.18
N LYS A 96 -6.24 -7.35 5.03
CA LYS A 96 -5.20 -7.47 3.98
C LYS A 96 -4.77 -6.11 3.43
N CYS A 97 -5.72 -5.24 3.12
CA CYS A 97 -5.45 -3.88 2.67
C CYS A 97 -4.66 -3.08 3.71
N THR A 98 -5.01 -3.22 5.00
CA THR A 98 -4.31 -2.51 6.08
C THR A 98 -2.87 -2.99 6.23
N LYS A 99 -2.64 -4.30 6.18
CA LYS A 99 -1.29 -4.88 6.22
C LYS A 99 -0.44 -4.39 5.05
N ALA A 100 -0.94 -4.50 3.82
CA ALA A 100 -0.22 -4.04 2.65
C ALA A 100 0.00 -2.52 2.63
N ARG A 101 -0.91 -1.73 3.20
CA ARG A 101 -0.71 -0.29 3.38
C ARG A 101 0.46 -0.01 4.32
N ASN A 102 0.54 -0.74 5.43
CA ASN A 102 1.63 -0.56 6.39
C ASN A 102 2.98 -0.97 5.77
N ASP A 103 3.02 -2.09 5.05
CA ASP A 103 4.22 -2.54 4.33
C ASP A 103 4.65 -1.51 3.28
N TYR A 104 3.70 -0.92 2.54
CA TYR A 104 3.96 0.16 1.59
C TYR A 104 4.55 1.40 2.27
N LEU A 105 3.97 1.84 3.38
CA LEU A 105 4.46 3.02 4.10
C LEU A 105 5.85 2.81 4.71
N LEU A 106 6.12 1.61 5.23
CA LEU A 106 7.46 1.24 5.73
C LEU A 106 8.50 1.23 4.60
N ASN A 107 8.17 0.61 3.46
CA ASN A 107 9.04 0.62 2.28
C ASN A 107 9.27 2.04 1.76
N LEU A 108 8.20 2.85 1.67
CA LEU A 108 8.29 4.23 1.20
C LEU A 108 9.22 5.05 2.10
N ALA A 109 9.11 4.90 3.42
CA ALA A 109 9.98 5.57 4.36
C ALA A 109 11.45 5.14 4.20
N ALA A 110 11.70 3.84 4.07
CA ALA A 110 13.05 3.29 3.86
C ALA A 110 13.65 3.76 2.52
N THR A 111 12.89 3.70 1.43
CA THR A 111 13.32 4.19 0.10
C THR A 111 13.62 5.68 0.15
N ASN A 112 12.76 6.50 0.75
CA ASN A 112 13.00 7.95 0.86
C ASN A 112 14.27 8.26 1.66
N ALA A 113 14.51 7.53 2.76
CA ALA A 113 15.72 7.68 3.54
C ALA A 113 16.97 7.32 2.73
N LEU A 114 16.93 6.23 1.95
CA LEU A 114 18.05 5.84 1.09
C LEU A 114 18.29 6.83 -0.05
N VAL A 115 17.23 7.31 -0.71
CA VAL A 115 17.32 8.33 -1.76
C VAL A 115 17.95 9.61 -1.20
N ALA A 116 17.49 10.07 -0.02
CA ALA A 116 18.04 11.25 0.62
C ALA A 116 19.53 11.06 0.95
N LYS A 117 19.91 9.93 1.55
CA LYS A 117 21.31 9.59 1.85
C LYS A 117 22.17 9.60 0.59
N TYR A 118 21.70 8.96 -0.49
CA TYR A 118 22.42 8.84 -1.75
C TYR A 118 22.79 10.22 -2.32
N TYR A 119 21.81 11.12 -2.42
CA TYR A 119 22.01 12.42 -3.05
C TYR A 119 22.67 13.46 -2.14
N ILE A 120 22.46 13.39 -0.82
CA ILE A 120 23.00 14.40 0.11
C ILE A 120 24.43 14.06 0.54
N HIS A 121 24.75 12.78 0.74
CA HIS A 121 26.02 12.35 1.30
C HIS A 121 26.84 11.54 0.29
N ASP A 122 26.29 10.42 -0.16
CA ASP A 122 27.05 9.40 -0.86
C ASP A 122 27.68 9.89 -2.17
N VAL A 123 26.96 10.73 -2.94
CA VAL A 123 27.49 11.34 -4.17
C VAL A 123 28.63 12.31 -3.86
N SER A 124 28.51 13.13 -2.81
CA SER A 124 29.56 14.08 -2.41
C SER A 124 30.81 13.32 -1.98
N ASP A 125 30.65 12.34 -1.10
CA ASP A 125 31.75 11.52 -0.58
C ASP A 125 32.48 10.78 -1.72
N MET A 126 31.74 10.36 -2.76
CA MET A 126 32.31 9.71 -3.94
C MET A 126 33.18 10.66 -4.78
N ILE A 127 32.74 11.91 -4.96
CA ILE A 127 33.50 12.93 -5.69
C ILE A 127 34.78 13.26 -4.92
N ASP A 128 34.65 13.52 -3.61
CA ASP A 128 35.79 13.81 -2.74
C ASP A 128 36.81 12.65 -2.76
N CYS A 129 36.32 11.41 -2.75
CA CYS A 129 37.18 10.23 -2.88
C CYS A 129 37.88 10.11 -4.25
N CYS A 130 37.31 10.64 -5.32
CA CYS A 130 37.95 10.68 -6.64
C CYS A 130 39.05 11.73 -6.71
N ASP A 131 38.91 12.84 -5.97
CA ASP A 131 39.84 13.97 -5.97
C ASP A 131 40.99 13.82 -4.94
N LEU A 132 40.93 12.80 -4.08
CA LEU A 132 41.93 12.51 -3.06
C LEU A 132 43.35 12.47 -3.62
N GLY A 133 44.18 13.41 -3.16
CA GLY A 133 45.60 13.47 -3.48
C GLY A 133 45.93 13.96 -4.89
N PHE A 134 44.94 14.13 -5.78
CA PHE A 134 45.16 14.63 -7.13
C PHE A 134 45.67 16.07 -7.11
N HIS A 135 44.94 16.98 -6.46
CA HIS A 135 45.32 18.40 -6.35
C HIS A 135 46.67 18.59 -5.66
N ALA A 136 46.92 17.85 -4.57
CA ALA A 136 48.18 17.93 -3.83
C ALA A 136 49.37 17.43 -4.67
N SER A 137 49.20 16.33 -5.41
CA SER A 137 50.24 15.77 -6.28
C SER A 137 50.51 16.68 -7.47
N LEU A 138 49.47 17.18 -8.12
CA LEU A 138 49.58 18.14 -9.22
C LEU A 138 50.31 19.42 -8.78
N ALA A 139 49.93 19.99 -7.63
CA ALA A 139 50.58 21.17 -7.07
C ALA A 139 52.06 20.93 -6.73
N ARG A 140 52.42 19.74 -6.23
CA ARG A 140 53.83 19.37 -6.02
C ARG A 140 54.59 19.30 -7.35
N THR A 141 54.05 18.60 -8.35
CA THR A 141 54.68 18.48 -9.68
C THR A 141 54.92 19.83 -10.33
N LEU A 142 53.93 20.73 -10.32
CA LEU A 142 54.05 22.08 -10.89
C LEU A 142 55.09 22.93 -10.14
N ARG A 143 55.11 22.87 -8.81
CA ARG A 143 56.14 23.57 -8.02
C ARG A 143 57.55 23.06 -8.36
N THR A 144 57.74 21.75 -8.43
CA THR A 144 59.02 21.14 -8.80
C THR A 144 59.47 21.59 -10.19
N TYR A 145 58.56 21.58 -11.18
CA TYR A 145 58.85 22.06 -12.53
C TYR A 145 59.32 23.51 -12.56
N LEU A 146 58.60 24.41 -11.85
CA LEU A 146 58.95 25.82 -11.77
C LEU A 146 60.26 26.07 -11.00
N SER A 147 60.61 25.22 -10.04
CA SER A 147 61.86 25.34 -9.27
C SER A 147 63.08 24.69 -9.93
N GLY A 148 62.88 23.72 -10.83
CA GLY A 148 63.95 23.01 -11.54
C GLY A 148 64.30 23.61 -12.91
N GLY A 149 63.57 24.63 -13.34
CA GLY A 149 63.86 25.42 -14.54
C GLY A 149 64.77 26.62 -14.25
N VAL A 150 66.02 26.36 -13.87
CA VAL A 150 67.17 27.30 -13.96
C VAL A 150 68.40 26.49 -14.32
#